data_AF-S6B5W3-F1
#
_entry.id   AF-S6B5W3-F1
#
_cell.length_a   1.000
_cell.length_b   1.000
_cell.length_c   1.000
_cell.angle_alpha   90.00
_cell.angle_beta   90.00
_cell.angle_gamma   90.00
#
_symmetry.space_group_name_H-M   'P 1'
#
loop_
_entity.id
_entity.type
_entity.pdbx_description
1 polymer ?
#
loop_
_entity_poly.entity_id
_entity_poly.type
_entity_poly.pdbx_seq_one_letter_code
_entity_poly.pdbx_strand_id
1 'polypeptide(L)'
;MDALSPEVREEYQHFINVVYAFLTYKNDGSIDAQRIYRSMQLLSDDDKSLLIEKPATRVMKVIHALFMNQRFINAMLSCFCGDTVQSEDDMDDGIMPPVLPKRDGDPQNRKITILGQLRTMVRNSPFWKIPPEVSDEDIIPTADPEVLPRNMNWVRTTLRQFVRDWSHEGEAERQQAFTPLLESLLRHVPITDARNPPKVLCPGSGLGRLPYEVLMLGYESQGNEFSSFMLIGAYFATNFMDKRYAYKLYPYCLSTSNLVKHEDQMYACRIPDAAPAERDGTGLFSMCTGEFTEVYANSYNTFNAVLTCFFLDTAKNAVAYIRTCARIIVQNGLWANFGPLLYHYADFNHNSVELSWEELRHIISIWFNIVKEEWRDANYTSNPLSMMKTHYRCIYFEAIRNDVEVFGYSNPF
;
A
#
# COMPACT_ATOMS: atom_id res chain seq x y z
N MET A 1 -26.46 -0.72 -10.83
CA MET A 1 -25.92 0.38 -10.00
C MET A 1 -27.01 1.33 -9.52
N ASP A 2 -28.09 1.52 -10.27
CA ASP A 2 -29.09 2.58 -9.98
C ASP A 2 -29.92 2.41 -8.70
N ALA A 3 -29.99 1.19 -8.15
CA ALA A 3 -30.68 0.91 -6.89
C ALA A 3 -29.85 1.25 -5.63
N LEU A 4 -28.58 1.62 -5.78
CA LEU A 4 -27.67 1.92 -4.66
C LEU A 4 -27.70 3.41 -4.31
N SER A 5 -27.43 3.73 -3.03
CA SER A 5 -27.22 5.12 -2.61
C SER A 5 -26.05 5.74 -3.38
N PRO A 6 -26.02 7.08 -3.55
CA PRO A 6 -24.95 7.75 -4.25
C PRO A 6 -23.55 7.43 -3.69
N GLU A 7 -23.41 7.40 -2.37
CA GLU A 7 -22.15 7.17 -1.66
C GLU A 7 -21.63 5.75 -1.92
N VAL A 8 -22.51 4.76 -1.74
CA VAL A 8 -22.19 3.34 -1.99
C VAL A 8 -21.83 3.11 -3.46
N ARG A 9 -22.51 3.79 -4.39
CA ARG A 9 -22.20 3.72 -5.82
C ARG A 9 -20.82 4.30 -6.12
N GLU A 10 -20.46 5.41 -5.50
CA GLU A 10 -19.14 6.04 -5.68
C GLU A 10 -18.01 5.13 -5.19
N GLU A 11 -18.17 4.49 -4.03
CA GLU A 11 -17.20 3.52 -3.50
C GLU A 11 -17.01 2.32 -4.45
N TYR A 12 -18.10 1.74 -4.96
CA TYR A 12 -18.00 0.64 -5.92
C TYR A 12 -17.36 1.08 -7.23
N GLN A 13 -17.75 2.23 -7.76
CA GLN A 13 -17.15 2.76 -8.98
C GLN A 13 -15.66 3.03 -8.77
N HIS A 14 -15.27 3.57 -7.61
CA HIS A 14 -13.88 3.73 -7.22
C HIS A 14 -13.15 2.39 -7.26
N PHE A 15 -13.65 1.36 -6.58
CA PHE A 15 -13.01 0.05 -6.56
C PHE A 15 -12.89 -0.60 -7.95
N ILE A 16 -13.92 -0.50 -8.79
CA ILE A 16 -13.87 -0.94 -10.19
C ILE A 16 -12.73 -0.25 -10.94
N ASN A 17 -12.61 1.08 -10.77
CA ASN A 17 -11.55 1.86 -11.42
C ASN A 17 -10.15 1.48 -10.92
N VAL A 18 -10.02 1.10 -9.64
CA VAL A 18 -8.75 0.63 -9.06
C VAL A 18 -8.34 -0.71 -9.68
N VAL A 19 -9.23 -1.71 -9.70
CA VAL A 19 -8.92 -3.03 -10.27
C VAL A 19 -8.60 -2.90 -11.77
N TYR A 20 -9.34 -2.06 -12.49
CA TYR A 20 -9.06 -1.79 -13.90
C TYR A 20 -7.67 -1.17 -14.12
N ALA A 21 -7.25 -0.24 -13.27
CA ALA A 21 -5.91 0.36 -13.36
C ALA A 21 -4.81 -0.71 -13.19
N PHE A 22 -4.97 -1.65 -12.25
CA PHE A 22 -4.03 -2.78 -12.10
C PHE A 22 -4.00 -3.67 -13.36
N LEU A 23 -5.17 -4.05 -13.89
CA LEU A 23 -5.27 -4.90 -15.08
C LEU A 23 -4.69 -4.24 -16.35
N THR A 24 -4.60 -2.91 -16.37
CA THR A 24 -4.15 -2.14 -17.55
C THR A 24 -2.76 -1.51 -17.39
N TYR A 25 -2.05 -1.79 -16.29
CA TYR A 25 -0.73 -1.22 -15.99
C TYR A 25 0.25 -1.29 -17.17
N LYS A 26 0.39 -2.46 -17.79
CA LYS A 26 1.28 -2.64 -18.95
C LYS A 26 0.80 -1.83 -20.16
N ASN A 27 -0.50 -1.76 -20.40
CA ASN A 27 -1.06 -1.05 -21.55
C ASN A 27 -0.76 0.45 -21.45
N ASP A 28 -0.98 1.02 -20.28
CA ASP A 28 -0.61 2.41 -19.99
C ASP A 28 0.90 2.63 -20.08
N GLY A 29 1.71 1.83 -19.39
CA GLY A 29 3.17 1.96 -19.42
C GLY A 29 3.77 1.76 -20.83
N SER A 30 3.08 1.03 -21.71
CA SER A 30 3.50 0.89 -23.11
C SER A 30 3.36 2.20 -23.89
N ILE A 31 2.44 3.09 -23.52
CA ILE A 31 2.32 4.44 -24.10
C ILE A 31 3.57 5.26 -23.74
N ASP A 32 4.03 5.17 -22.49
CA ASP A 32 5.28 5.80 -22.06
C ASP A 32 6.49 5.22 -22.79
N ALA A 33 6.57 3.89 -22.94
CA ALA A 33 7.64 3.23 -23.69
C ALA A 33 7.66 3.67 -25.17
N GLN A 34 6.50 3.80 -25.81
CA GLN A 34 6.37 4.32 -27.17
C GLN A 34 6.75 5.79 -27.28
N ARG A 35 6.38 6.62 -26.30
CA ARG A 35 6.82 8.02 -26.22
C ARG A 35 8.34 8.10 -26.16
N ILE A 36 8.98 7.33 -25.26
CA ILE A 36 10.45 7.26 -25.13
C ILE A 36 11.08 6.86 -26.47
N TYR A 37 10.56 5.82 -27.12
CA TYR A 37 11.07 5.37 -28.42
C TYR A 37 10.97 6.46 -29.48
N ARG A 38 9.78 7.07 -29.63
CA ARG A 38 9.54 8.14 -30.62
C ARG A 38 10.48 9.32 -30.39
N SER A 39 10.65 9.77 -29.15
CA SER A 39 11.57 10.85 -28.82
C SER A 39 13.01 10.53 -29.23
N MET A 40 13.47 9.31 -28.99
CA MET A 40 14.81 8.87 -29.40
C MET A 40 14.97 8.74 -30.93
N GLN A 41 13.90 8.42 -31.65
CA GLN A 41 13.94 8.31 -33.12
C GLN A 41 14.12 9.65 -33.82
N LEU A 42 13.72 10.76 -33.17
CA LEU A 42 13.89 12.12 -33.67
C LEU A 42 15.35 12.61 -33.67
N LEU A 43 16.25 11.90 -32.98
CA LEU A 43 17.67 12.18 -33.01
C LEU A 43 18.26 11.93 -34.41
N SER A 44 19.23 12.74 -34.80
CA SER A 44 20.01 12.50 -36.02
C SER A 44 20.80 11.20 -35.93
N ASP A 45 21.30 10.67 -37.05
CA ASP A 45 22.12 9.46 -37.03
C ASP A 45 23.46 9.71 -36.31
N ASP A 46 24.00 10.92 -36.43
CA ASP A 46 25.19 11.35 -35.68
C ASP A 46 24.91 11.34 -34.17
N ASP A 47 23.80 11.91 -33.70
CA ASP A 47 23.42 11.89 -32.28
C ASP A 47 23.16 10.47 -31.77
N LYS A 48 22.52 9.62 -32.58
CA LYS A 48 22.29 8.20 -32.24
C LYS A 48 23.60 7.44 -32.07
N SER A 49 24.65 7.81 -32.81
CA SER A 49 25.99 7.21 -32.69
C SER A 49 26.70 7.57 -31.37
N LEU A 50 26.31 8.68 -30.74
CA LEU A 50 26.83 9.11 -29.44
C LEU A 50 26.20 8.35 -28.25
N LEU A 51 25.08 7.66 -28.46
CA LEU A 51 24.36 6.97 -27.40
C LEU A 51 25.10 5.70 -26.97
N ILE A 52 25.27 5.53 -25.66
CA ILE A 52 25.83 4.30 -25.06
C ILE A 52 24.89 3.11 -25.31
N GLU A 53 23.58 3.32 -25.22
CA GLU A 53 22.57 2.30 -25.45
C GLU A 53 21.69 2.66 -26.64
N LYS A 54 21.47 1.69 -27.54
CA LYS A 54 20.60 1.89 -28.70
C LYS A 54 19.14 2.11 -28.26
N PRO A 55 18.40 3.04 -28.89
CA PRO A 55 17.00 3.31 -28.56
C PRO A 55 16.10 2.07 -28.51
N ALA A 56 16.27 1.14 -29.47
CA ALA A 56 15.50 -0.10 -29.51
C ALA A 56 15.80 -1.02 -28.31
N THR A 57 17.07 -1.15 -27.91
CA THR A 57 17.49 -1.95 -26.75
C THR A 57 16.88 -1.40 -25.46
N ARG A 58 16.96 -0.07 -25.26
CA ARG A 58 16.39 0.60 -24.10
C ARG A 58 14.89 0.30 -23.96
N VAL A 59 14.15 0.47 -25.04
CA VAL A 59 12.69 0.30 -25.04
C VAL A 59 12.29 -1.16 -24.88
N MET A 60 13.03 -2.11 -25.47
CA MET A 60 12.81 -3.53 -25.24
C MET A 60 12.95 -3.92 -23.76
N LYS A 61 13.96 -3.37 -23.06
CA LYS A 61 14.13 -3.59 -21.61
C LYS A 61 12.95 -3.03 -20.82
N VAL A 62 12.49 -1.81 -21.13
CA VAL A 62 11.31 -1.20 -20.49
C VAL A 62 10.05 -2.06 -20.71
N ILE A 63 9.80 -2.52 -21.93
CA ILE A 63 8.64 -3.39 -22.26
C ILE A 63 8.72 -4.71 -21.49
N HIS A 64 9.90 -5.32 -21.40
CA HIS A 64 10.10 -6.54 -20.61
C HIS A 64 9.80 -6.30 -19.12
N ALA A 65 10.32 -5.23 -18.54
CA ALA A 65 10.05 -4.85 -17.16
C ALA A 65 8.55 -4.62 -16.89
N LEU A 66 7.85 -3.94 -17.79
CA LEU A 66 6.39 -3.76 -17.72
C LEU A 66 5.63 -5.09 -17.76
N PHE A 67 6.09 -6.03 -18.59
CA PHE A 67 5.49 -7.37 -18.67
C PHE A 67 5.68 -8.14 -17.36
N MET A 68 6.86 -8.09 -16.77
CA MET A 68 7.15 -8.74 -15.48
C MET A 68 6.31 -8.14 -14.34
N ASN A 69 6.22 -6.81 -14.26
CA ASN A 69 5.34 -6.15 -13.29
C ASN A 69 3.86 -6.52 -13.49
N GLN A 70 3.38 -6.60 -14.73
CA GLN A 70 2.00 -7.02 -15.01
C GLN A 70 1.75 -8.48 -14.62
N ARG A 71 2.73 -9.38 -14.80
CA ARG A 71 2.63 -10.77 -14.34
C ARG A 71 2.44 -10.81 -12.82
N PHE A 72 3.24 -10.05 -12.09
CA PHE A 72 3.08 -9.93 -10.64
C PHE A 72 1.69 -9.38 -10.26
N ILE A 73 1.25 -8.30 -10.91
CA ILE A 73 -0.08 -7.72 -10.66
C ILE A 73 -1.19 -8.74 -10.93
N ASN A 74 -1.09 -9.52 -12.00
CA ASN A 74 -2.07 -10.54 -12.33
C ASN A 74 -2.09 -11.67 -11.29
N ALA A 75 -0.92 -12.10 -10.80
CA ALA A 75 -0.81 -13.06 -9.71
C ALA A 75 -1.50 -12.52 -8.45
N MET A 76 -1.19 -11.27 -8.07
CA MET A 76 -1.81 -10.57 -6.95
C MET A 76 -3.34 -10.52 -7.05
N LEU A 77 -3.89 -10.16 -8.22
CA LEU A 77 -5.33 -10.10 -8.43
C LEU A 77 -5.98 -11.49 -8.47
N SER A 78 -5.32 -12.51 -9.04
CA SER A 78 -5.88 -13.87 -9.13
C SER A 78 -6.21 -14.49 -7.76
N CYS A 79 -5.53 -14.04 -6.70
CA CYS A 79 -5.81 -14.45 -5.33
C CYS A 79 -7.22 -14.09 -4.84
N PHE A 80 -7.95 -13.19 -5.51
CA PHE A 80 -9.38 -12.96 -5.22
C PHE A 80 -10.24 -14.16 -5.58
N CYS A 81 -9.84 -14.95 -6.57
CA CYS A 81 -10.60 -16.12 -7.01
C CYS A 81 -10.25 -17.41 -6.26
N GLY A 82 -9.37 -17.34 -5.24
CA GLY A 82 -8.94 -18.51 -4.46
C GLY A 82 -7.89 -19.38 -5.15
N ASP A 83 -7.34 -18.94 -6.28
CA ASP A 83 -6.24 -19.64 -6.95
C ASP A 83 -4.93 -19.40 -6.16
N THR A 84 -4.26 -20.49 -5.80
CA THR A 84 -2.89 -20.46 -5.27
C THR A 84 -1.93 -20.19 -6.44
N VAL A 85 -1.13 -19.13 -6.34
CA VAL A 85 -0.15 -18.77 -7.37
C VAL A 85 0.92 -19.87 -7.41
N GLN A 86 1.08 -20.53 -8.55
CA GLN A 86 2.21 -21.45 -8.77
C GLN A 86 3.52 -20.65 -8.77
N SER A 87 4.44 -21.00 -7.87
CA SER A 87 5.76 -20.36 -7.71
C SER A 87 6.66 -20.50 -8.95
N GLU A 88 7.61 -19.58 -9.12
CA GLU A 88 8.52 -19.44 -10.28
C GLU A 88 9.34 -20.69 -10.68
N ASP A 89 9.41 -21.74 -9.86
CA ASP A 89 10.27 -22.91 -10.12
C ASP A 89 9.76 -23.84 -11.26
N ASP A 90 8.52 -23.66 -11.75
CA ASP A 90 7.93 -24.50 -12.82
C ASP A 90 7.85 -23.83 -14.21
N MET A 91 8.39 -22.61 -14.39
CA MET A 91 8.22 -21.86 -15.64
C MET A 91 9.56 -21.57 -16.31
N ASP A 92 9.98 -22.52 -17.16
CA ASP A 92 10.99 -22.39 -18.22
C ASP A 92 10.90 -21.03 -18.93
N ASP A 93 12.04 -20.52 -19.43
CA ASP A 93 12.27 -19.22 -20.10
C ASP A 93 11.51 -19.05 -21.45
N GLY A 94 10.41 -19.77 -21.62
CA GLY A 94 9.49 -19.73 -22.75
C GLY A 94 8.35 -18.74 -22.53
N ILE A 95 8.13 -17.90 -23.54
CA ILE A 95 6.96 -17.05 -23.70
C ILE A 95 5.65 -17.85 -23.46
N MET A 96 4.95 -17.60 -22.35
CA MET A 96 3.48 -17.53 -22.16
C MET A 96 3.13 -17.68 -20.65
N PRO A 97 2.03 -17.08 -20.16
CA PRO A 97 1.55 -17.31 -18.80
C PRO A 97 1.00 -18.74 -18.61
N PRO A 98 0.86 -19.24 -17.36
CA PRO A 98 0.30 -20.57 -17.11
C PRO A 98 -1.13 -20.64 -17.64
N VAL A 99 -1.42 -21.70 -18.38
CA VAL A 99 -2.75 -22.06 -18.86
C VAL A 99 -3.54 -22.57 -17.66
N LEU A 100 -4.69 -21.94 -17.38
CA LEU A 100 -5.71 -22.44 -16.43
C LEU A 100 -5.94 -23.96 -16.65
N PRO A 101 -6.16 -24.76 -15.60
CA PRO A 101 -6.30 -26.20 -15.74
C PRO A 101 -7.46 -26.52 -16.69
N LYS A 102 -7.15 -27.27 -17.75
CA LYS A 102 -8.12 -27.77 -18.72
C LYS A 102 -9.13 -28.65 -18.00
N ARG A 103 -10.38 -28.19 -17.88
CA ARG A 103 -11.52 -29.10 -17.80
C ARG A 103 -11.86 -29.48 -19.23
N ASP A 104 -11.53 -30.71 -19.61
CA ASP A 104 -11.95 -31.28 -20.88
C ASP A 104 -13.48 -31.31 -20.94
N GLY A 105 -14.09 -30.50 -21.82
CA GLY A 105 -15.51 -30.64 -22.15
C GLY A 105 -16.36 -29.41 -22.48
N ASP A 106 -15.85 -28.18 -22.64
CA ASP A 106 -16.71 -27.01 -22.91
C ASP A 106 -16.42 -26.32 -24.27
N PRO A 107 -17.39 -26.21 -25.21
CA PRO A 107 -17.18 -25.64 -26.54
C PRO A 107 -17.28 -24.10 -26.57
N GLN A 108 -16.46 -23.40 -25.78
CA GLN A 108 -16.31 -21.95 -25.90
C GLN A 108 -14.88 -21.48 -25.55
N ASN A 109 -13.98 -21.48 -26.53
CA ASN A 109 -12.68 -20.83 -26.45
C ASN A 109 -12.84 -19.29 -26.51
N ARG A 110 -13.56 -18.70 -25.54
CA ARG A 110 -13.72 -17.24 -25.41
C ARG A 110 -12.41 -16.69 -24.83
N LYS A 111 -11.66 -15.93 -25.63
CA LYS A 111 -10.58 -15.06 -25.12
C LYS A 111 -11.13 -14.23 -23.96
N ILE A 112 -10.61 -14.43 -22.76
CA ILE A 112 -11.00 -13.65 -21.58
C ILE A 112 -10.57 -12.20 -21.86
N THR A 113 -11.53 -11.28 -21.89
CA THR A 113 -11.29 -9.85 -22.10
C THR A 113 -10.86 -9.19 -20.79
N ILE A 114 -10.18 -8.04 -20.85
CA ILE A 114 -9.86 -7.24 -19.65
C ILE A 114 -11.13 -6.93 -18.84
N LEU A 115 -12.24 -6.64 -19.53
CA LEU A 115 -13.54 -6.39 -18.90
C LEU A 115 -14.11 -7.63 -18.22
N GLY A 116 -13.93 -8.82 -18.82
CA GLY A 116 -14.28 -10.08 -18.19
C GLY A 116 -13.47 -10.34 -16.92
N GLN A 117 -12.15 -10.15 -16.98
CA GLN A 117 -11.27 -10.27 -15.81
C GLN A 117 -11.67 -9.28 -14.71
N LEU A 118 -11.91 -8.01 -15.07
CA LEU A 118 -12.36 -6.98 -14.14
C LEU A 118 -13.61 -7.43 -13.38
N ARG A 119 -14.66 -7.86 -14.10
CA ARG A 119 -15.90 -8.33 -13.50
C ARG A 119 -15.66 -9.50 -12.55
N THR A 120 -14.87 -10.49 -12.96
CA THR A 120 -14.51 -11.63 -12.12
C THR A 120 -13.79 -11.18 -10.84
N MET A 121 -12.76 -10.33 -10.95
CA MET A 121 -11.97 -9.91 -9.79
C MET A 121 -12.78 -9.08 -8.80
N VAL A 122 -13.59 -8.15 -9.30
CA VAL A 122 -14.38 -7.25 -8.45
C VAL A 122 -15.50 -8.03 -7.74
N ARG A 123 -16.10 -9.04 -8.38
CA ARG A 123 -17.10 -9.93 -7.78
C ARG A 123 -16.55 -10.82 -6.66
N ASN A 124 -15.30 -11.24 -6.79
CA ASN A 124 -14.66 -12.16 -5.85
C ASN A 124 -13.77 -11.45 -4.82
N SER A 125 -13.75 -10.11 -4.82
CA SER A 125 -12.96 -9.34 -3.86
C SER A 125 -13.36 -9.66 -2.41
N PRO A 126 -12.39 -9.90 -1.50
CA PRO A 126 -12.68 -10.24 -0.12
C PRO A 126 -13.08 -9.03 0.73
N PHE A 127 -12.76 -7.81 0.29
CA PHE A 127 -12.97 -6.57 1.05
C PHE A 127 -14.08 -5.68 0.49
N TRP A 128 -14.44 -5.79 -0.81
CA TRP A 128 -15.58 -5.09 -1.40
C TRP A 128 -16.48 -6.07 -2.16
N LYS A 129 -17.64 -6.41 -1.59
CA LYS A 129 -18.59 -7.33 -2.22
C LYS A 129 -19.64 -6.56 -3.00
N ILE A 130 -19.50 -6.49 -4.31
CA ILE A 130 -20.54 -5.89 -5.16
C ILE A 130 -21.84 -6.71 -5.00
N PRO A 131 -22.98 -6.04 -4.72
CA PRO A 131 -24.25 -6.72 -4.54
C PRO A 131 -24.65 -7.54 -5.77
N PRO A 132 -25.23 -8.74 -5.59
CA PRO A 132 -25.58 -9.65 -6.68
C PRO A 132 -26.60 -9.04 -7.67
N GLU A 133 -27.38 -8.07 -7.24
CA GLU A 133 -28.37 -7.35 -8.05
C GLU A 133 -27.77 -6.33 -9.03
N VAL A 134 -26.51 -5.91 -8.83
CA VAL A 134 -25.83 -5.05 -9.81
C VAL A 134 -25.57 -5.89 -11.06
N SER A 135 -25.97 -5.42 -12.24
CA SER A 135 -25.69 -6.15 -13.49
C SER A 135 -24.20 -6.09 -13.81
N ASP A 136 -23.66 -7.14 -14.43
CA ASP A 136 -22.29 -7.09 -14.96
C ASP A 136 -22.12 -6.00 -16.03
N GLU A 137 -23.21 -5.62 -16.72
CA GLU A 137 -23.25 -4.50 -17.65
C GLU A 137 -22.98 -3.15 -16.97
N ASP A 138 -23.22 -3.03 -15.65
CA ASP A 138 -22.93 -1.82 -14.88
C ASP A 138 -21.48 -1.79 -14.35
N ILE A 139 -20.76 -2.91 -14.44
CA ILE A 139 -19.35 -3.00 -14.01
C ILE A 139 -18.48 -2.56 -15.19
N ILE A 140 -18.36 -1.25 -15.35
CA ILE A 140 -17.57 -0.61 -16.41
C ILE A 140 -16.61 0.39 -15.75
N PRO A 141 -15.32 0.40 -16.15
CA PRO A 141 -14.38 1.40 -15.67
C PRO A 141 -14.72 2.78 -16.22
N THR A 142 -14.33 3.82 -15.49
CA THR A 142 -14.45 5.20 -15.95
C THR A 142 -13.71 5.44 -17.26
N ALA A 143 -14.25 6.34 -18.08
CA ALA A 143 -13.58 6.90 -19.25
C ALA A 143 -12.98 8.29 -18.98
N ASP A 144 -13.03 8.74 -17.73
CA ASP A 144 -12.56 10.06 -17.33
C ASP A 144 -11.02 10.19 -17.51
N PRO A 145 -10.55 11.15 -18.33
CA PRO A 145 -9.14 11.33 -18.64
C PRO A 145 -8.29 11.84 -17.47
N GLU A 146 -8.90 12.35 -16.39
CA GLU A 146 -8.20 12.75 -15.17
C GLU A 146 -8.05 11.59 -14.19
N VAL A 147 -9.09 10.75 -14.08
CA VAL A 147 -9.09 9.62 -13.13
C VAL A 147 -8.16 8.51 -13.59
N LEU A 148 -8.11 8.21 -14.89
CA LEU A 148 -7.31 7.09 -15.42
C LEU A 148 -5.80 7.25 -15.13
N PRO A 149 -5.12 8.37 -15.49
CA PRO A 149 -3.71 8.55 -15.19
C PRO A 149 -3.43 8.64 -13.69
N ARG A 150 -4.34 9.27 -12.92
CA ARG A 150 -4.22 9.37 -11.46
C ARG A 150 -4.19 7.98 -10.81
N ASN A 151 -5.14 7.11 -11.17
CA ASN A 151 -5.18 5.74 -10.64
C ASN A 151 -3.95 4.94 -11.07
N MET A 152 -3.45 5.15 -12.28
CA MET A 152 -2.23 4.50 -12.74
C MET A 152 -0.99 4.92 -11.94
N ASN A 153 -0.90 6.21 -11.57
CA ASN A 153 0.15 6.67 -10.66
C ASN A 153 0.06 5.97 -9.31
N TRP A 154 -1.15 5.73 -8.79
CA TRP A 154 -1.34 4.95 -7.57
C TRP A 154 -0.92 3.48 -7.71
N VAL A 155 -1.17 2.82 -8.84
CA VAL A 155 -0.62 1.48 -9.11
C VAL A 155 0.91 1.49 -9.06
N ARG A 156 1.56 2.48 -9.67
CA ARG A 156 3.02 2.65 -9.63
C ARG A 156 3.50 2.87 -8.19
N THR A 157 2.76 3.64 -7.38
CA THR A 157 3.03 3.81 -5.95
C THR A 157 2.88 2.50 -5.17
N THR A 158 1.87 1.68 -5.44
CA THR A 158 1.71 0.36 -4.80
C THR A 158 2.91 -0.55 -5.08
N LEU A 159 3.41 -0.58 -6.33
CA LEU A 159 4.63 -1.35 -6.66
C LEU A 159 5.86 -0.88 -5.86
N ARG A 160 5.98 0.43 -5.62
CA ARG A 160 7.07 0.99 -4.78
C ARG A 160 6.85 0.72 -3.29
N GLN A 161 5.61 0.66 -2.83
CA GLN A 161 5.30 0.25 -1.46
C GLN A 161 5.70 -1.20 -1.20
N PHE A 162 5.55 -2.10 -2.18
CA PHE A 162 6.08 -3.46 -2.06
C PHE A 162 7.60 -3.48 -1.83
N VAL A 163 8.35 -2.54 -2.43
CA VAL A 163 9.79 -2.39 -2.16
C VAL A 163 9.99 -1.98 -0.70
N ARG A 164 9.34 -0.91 -0.25
CA ARG A 164 9.47 -0.42 1.13
C ARG A 164 9.12 -1.50 2.16
N ASP A 165 7.97 -2.14 1.99
CA ASP A 165 7.39 -3.01 3.01
C ASP A 165 7.86 -4.46 2.92
N TRP A 166 8.24 -4.97 1.75
CA TRP A 166 8.46 -6.41 1.54
C TRP A 166 9.71 -6.75 0.72
N SER A 167 10.62 -5.81 0.49
CA SER A 167 11.93 -6.10 -0.13
C SER A 167 13.08 -5.85 0.83
N HIS A 168 14.24 -6.42 0.53
CA HIS A 168 15.48 -6.13 1.26
C HIS A 168 15.89 -4.66 1.07
N GLU A 169 15.67 -4.09 -0.12
CA GLU A 169 15.98 -2.69 -0.41
C GLU A 169 15.20 -1.70 0.48
N GLY A 170 14.02 -2.09 0.95
CA GLY A 170 13.20 -1.30 1.87
C GLY A 170 13.67 -1.36 3.33
N GLU A 171 14.58 -2.26 3.69
CA GLU A 171 14.98 -2.51 5.08
C GLU A 171 15.46 -1.24 5.80
N ALA A 172 16.32 -0.45 5.15
CA ALA A 172 16.83 0.78 5.75
C ALA A 172 15.71 1.79 6.05
N GLU A 173 14.70 1.91 5.18
CA GLU A 173 13.56 2.81 5.45
C GLU A 173 12.68 2.28 6.60
N ARG A 174 12.50 0.96 6.67
CA ARG A 174 11.78 0.33 7.79
C ARG A 174 12.53 0.48 9.10
N GLN A 175 13.85 0.36 9.12
CA GLN A 175 14.65 0.59 10.32
C GLN A 175 14.55 2.04 10.81
N GLN A 176 14.50 3.01 9.89
CA GLN A 176 14.31 4.42 10.25
C GLN A 176 12.94 4.67 10.91
N ALA A 177 11.87 4.08 10.36
CA ALA A 177 10.50 4.41 10.74
C ALA A 177 9.84 3.41 11.72
N PHE A 178 10.03 2.11 11.53
CA PHE A 178 9.37 1.06 12.32
C PHE A 178 10.11 0.74 13.61
N THR A 179 11.45 0.62 13.58
CA THR A 179 12.23 0.30 14.78
C THR A 179 11.93 1.21 15.98
N PRO A 180 11.84 2.55 15.83
CA PRO A 180 11.52 3.43 16.96
C PRO A 180 10.13 3.15 17.58
N LEU A 181 9.15 2.76 16.75
CA LEU A 181 7.80 2.41 17.19
C LEU A 181 7.79 1.06 17.92
N LEU A 182 8.45 0.05 17.35
CA LEU A 182 8.55 -1.30 17.90
C LEU A 182 9.33 -1.32 19.23
N GLU A 183 10.43 -0.57 19.33
CA GLU A 183 11.15 -0.43 20.60
C GLU A 183 10.33 0.29 21.67
N SER A 184 9.55 1.32 21.29
CA SER A 184 8.65 2.01 22.22
C SER A 184 7.59 1.05 22.76
N LEU A 185 7.03 0.21 21.88
CA LEU A 185 6.07 -0.83 22.25
C LEU A 185 6.67 -1.79 23.28
N LEU A 186 7.89 -2.29 23.05
CA LEU A 186 8.58 -3.19 23.99
C LEU A 186 8.86 -2.52 25.34
N ARG A 187 9.19 -1.21 25.34
CA ARG A 187 9.48 -0.44 26.56
C ARG A 187 8.23 -0.19 27.41
N HIS A 188 7.13 0.23 26.80
CA HIS A 188 5.95 0.74 27.51
C HIS A 188 4.81 -0.27 27.65
N VAL A 189 4.78 -1.30 26.80
CA VAL A 189 3.74 -2.33 26.80
C VAL A 189 4.38 -3.72 26.78
N PRO A 190 5.17 -4.10 27.80
CA PRO A 190 5.84 -5.40 27.82
C PRO A 190 4.83 -6.55 27.90
N ILE A 191 5.10 -7.64 27.19
CA ILE A 191 4.30 -8.87 27.27
C ILE A 191 4.62 -9.56 28.60
N THR A 192 3.64 -9.60 29.50
CA THR A 192 3.76 -10.25 30.82
C THR A 192 3.12 -11.64 30.86
N ASP A 193 2.10 -11.90 30.04
CA ASP A 193 1.52 -13.23 29.81
C ASP A 193 1.36 -13.46 28.31
N ALA A 194 2.15 -14.39 27.75
CA ALA A 194 2.10 -14.73 26.33
C ALA A 194 0.76 -15.37 25.89
N ARG A 195 -0.06 -15.86 26.83
CA ARG A 195 -1.38 -16.42 26.53
C ARG A 195 -2.45 -15.35 26.35
N ASN A 196 -2.19 -14.12 26.79
CA ASN A 196 -3.06 -12.97 26.62
C ASN A 196 -2.20 -11.76 26.25
N PRO A 197 -1.61 -11.75 25.03
CA PRO A 197 -0.72 -10.69 24.64
C PRO A 197 -1.47 -9.35 24.50
N PRO A 198 -0.81 -8.21 24.70
CA PRO A 198 -1.42 -6.91 24.51
C PRO A 198 -1.87 -6.70 23.05
N LYS A 199 -2.97 -5.97 22.88
CA LYS A 199 -3.55 -5.63 21.56
C LYS A 199 -2.96 -4.33 21.03
N VAL A 200 -2.46 -4.38 19.80
CA VAL A 200 -1.79 -3.25 19.14
C VAL A 200 -2.49 -2.95 17.82
N LEU A 201 -2.83 -1.67 17.62
CA LEU A 201 -3.41 -1.17 16.38
C LEU A 201 -2.38 -0.37 15.58
N CYS A 202 -2.31 -0.61 14.27
CA CYS A 202 -1.52 0.15 13.32
C CYS A 202 -2.44 0.82 12.28
N PRO A 203 -2.91 2.06 12.51
CA PRO A 203 -3.69 2.81 11.51
C PRO A 203 -2.84 3.18 10.29
N GLY A 204 -3.43 3.20 9.10
CA GLY A 204 -2.71 3.49 7.85
C GLY A 204 -1.63 2.45 7.55
N SER A 205 -1.99 1.16 7.65
CA SER A 205 -1.03 0.06 7.62
C SER A 205 -0.38 -0.20 6.25
N GLY A 206 -0.83 0.44 5.17
CA GLY A 206 -0.26 0.24 3.84
C GLY A 206 -0.34 -1.24 3.43
N LEU A 207 0.81 -1.87 3.17
CA LEU A 207 0.87 -3.29 2.78
C LEU A 207 0.96 -4.26 3.97
N GLY A 208 0.81 -3.76 5.19
CA GLY A 208 0.70 -4.58 6.40
C GLY A 208 2.04 -5.03 7.01
N ARG A 209 3.18 -4.44 6.61
CA ARG A 209 4.47 -4.84 7.18
C ARG A 209 4.63 -4.45 8.65
N LEU A 210 4.27 -3.23 9.04
CA LEU A 210 4.36 -2.79 10.44
C LEU A 210 3.52 -3.68 11.39
N PRO A 211 2.21 -3.93 11.14
CA PRO A 211 1.46 -4.83 12.01
C PRO A 211 1.99 -6.27 11.96
N TYR A 212 2.60 -6.71 10.85
CA TYR A 212 3.30 -8.00 10.81
C TYR A 212 4.52 -8.01 11.74
N GLU A 213 5.36 -6.98 11.76
CA GLU A 213 6.51 -6.90 12.69
C GLU A 213 6.05 -6.87 14.16
N VAL A 214 4.95 -6.18 14.46
CA VAL A 214 4.32 -6.18 15.80
C VAL A 214 3.88 -7.59 16.20
N LEU A 215 3.27 -8.33 15.27
CA LEU A 215 2.89 -9.73 15.48
C LEU A 215 4.13 -10.62 15.72
N MET A 216 5.23 -10.36 15.02
CA MET A 216 6.49 -11.11 15.19
C MET A 216 7.15 -10.86 16.55
N LEU A 217 6.85 -9.73 17.21
CA LEU A 217 7.24 -9.48 18.60
C LEU A 217 6.35 -10.18 19.64
N GLY A 218 5.31 -10.90 19.20
CA GLY A 218 4.43 -11.69 20.06
C GLY A 218 3.13 -11.01 20.49
N TYR A 219 2.84 -9.81 20.00
CA TYR A 219 1.61 -9.08 20.30
C TYR A 219 0.42 -9.57 19.48
N GLU A 220 -0.81 -9.30 19.95
CA GLU A 220 -1.97 -9.32 19.08
C GLU A 220 -1.96 -8.05 18.23
N SER A 221 -2.04 -8.22 16.91
CA SER A 221 -1.81 -7.13 15.97
C SER A 221 -2.98 -6.94 15.03
N GLN A 222 -3.43 -5.68 14.92
CA GLN A 222 -4.42 -5.27 13.93
C GLN A 222 -3.86 -4.12 13.10
N GLY A 223 -3.86 -4.27 11.77
CA GLY A 223 -3.72 -3.15 10.87
C GLY A 223 -5.07 -2.56 10.48
N ASN A 224 -5.12 -1.27 10.14
CA ASN A 224 -6.27 -0.63 9.51
C ASN A 224 -5.82 0.08 8.22
N GLU A 225 -6.58 -0.06 7.15
CA GLU A 225 -6.32 0.57 5.86
C GLU A 225 -7.63 0.88 5.13
N PHE A 226 -7.65 1.98 4.39
CA PHE A 226 -8.81 2.47 3.64
C PHE A 226 -8.60 2.42 2.11
N SER A 227 -7.37 2.64 1.65
CA SER A 227 -7.05 2.69 0.23
C SER A 227 -7.23 1.34 -0.43
N SER A 228 -8.14 1.26 -1.42
CA SER A 228 -8.33 0.05 -2.24
C SER A 228 -7.02 -0.43 -2.88
N PHE A 229 -6.11 0.48 -3.26
CA PHE A 229 -4.81 0.12 -3.81
C PHE A 229 -3.93 -0.62 -2.80
N MET A 230 -3.89 -0.15 -1.56
CA MET A 230 -3.09 -0.77 -0.50
C MET A 230 -3.74 -2.05 -0.01
N LEU A 231 -5.07 -2.10 0.10
CA LEU A 231 -5.82 -3.30 0.50
C LEU A 231 -5.59 -4.49 -0.44
N ILE A 232 -5.61 -4.26 -1.76
CA ILE A 232 -5.28 -5.29 -2.77
C ILE A 232 -3.87 -5.86 -2.48
N GLY A 233 -2.89 -4.97 -2.28
CA GLY A 233 -1.52 -5.38 -2.03
C GLY A 233 -1.32 -6.05 -0.67
N ALA A 234 -1.94 -5.54 0.39
CA ALA A 234 -1.88 -6.07 1.75
C ALA A 234 -2.51 -7.46 1.84
N TYR A 235 -3.66 -7.66 1.17
CA TYR A 235 -4.32 -8.96 1.10
C TYR A 235 -3.40 -10.02 0.48
N PHE A 236 -2.77 -9.68 -0.65
CA PHE A 236 -1.79 -10.58 -1.27
C PHE A 236 -0.57 -10.81 -0.37
N ALA A 237 0.00 -9.72 0.16
CA ALA A 237 1.21 -9.77 0.97
C ALA A 237 1.08 -10.67 2.20
N THR A 238 -0.04 -10.54 2.91
CA THR A 238 -0.23 -11.19 4.20
C THR A 238 -0.80 -12.61 4.11
N ASN A 239 -1.40 -12.99 2.97
CA ASN A 239 -2.08 -14.29 2.83
C ASN A 239 -1.44 -15.21 1.78
N PHE A 240 -0.69 -14.68 0.80
CA PHE A 240 -0.25 -15.46 -0.37
C PHE A 240 1.26 -15.38 -0.66
N MET A 241 2.01 -14.51 0.03
CA MET A 241 3.48 -14.50 -0.09
C MET A 241 4.09 -15.53 0.87
N ASP A 242 4.17 -16.78 0.41
CA ASP A 242 4.55 -17.95 1.22
C ASP A 242 6.04 -18.30 1.17
N LYS A 243 6.76 -17.87 0.12
CA LYS A 243 8.19 -18.13 -0.09
C LYS A 243 8.97 -16.83 -0.26
N ARG A 244 10.10 -16.70 0.43
CA ARG A 244 10.99 -15.55 0.28
C ARG A 244 11.51 -15.41 -1.15
N TYR A 245 11.60 -14.16 -1.61
CA TYR A 245 12.17 -13.74 -2.89
C TYR A 245 11.55 -14.41 -4.12
N ALA A 246 10.29 -14.86 -4.00
CA ALA A 246 9.55 -15.59 -5.01
C ALA A 246 9.03 -14.71 -6.16
N TYR A 247 9.05 -13.39 -6.02
CA TYR A 247 8.55 -12.46 -7.04
C TYR A 247 9.61 -11.41 -7.37
N LYS A 248 9.82 -11.19 -8.66
CA LYS A 248 10.72 -10.15 -9.19
C LYS A 248 9.95 -8.95 -9.74
N LEU A 249 10.26 -7.75 -9.24
CA LEU A 249 9.64 -6.48 -9.64
C LEU A 249 10.66 -5.53 -10.27
N TYR A 250 10.20 -4.65 -11.15
CA TYR A 250 10.94 -3.53 -11.72
C TYR A 250 10.22 -2.20 -11.42
N PRO A 251 10.21 -1.75 -10.16
CA PRO A 251 9.37 -0.65 -9.66
C PRO A 251 9.71 0.73 -10.27
N TYR A 252 10.89 0.87 -10.88
CA TYR A 252 11.40 2.12 -11.44
C TYR A 252 11.51 2.13 -12.97
N CYS A 253 10.98 1.12 -13.67
CA CYS A 253 11.18 0.94 -15.11
C CYS A 253 10.68 2.10 -16.00
N LEU A 254 9.74 2.91 -15.51
CA LEU A 254 9.22 4.09 -16.21
C LEU A 254 9.88 5.41 -15.76
N SER A 255 10.76 5.38 -14.76
CA SER A 255 11.47 6.57 -14.29
C SER A 255 12.61 6.93 -15.25
N THR A 256 12.46 8.02 -16.01
CA THR A 256 13.47 8.46 -17.00
C THR A 256 14.39 9.56 -16.52
N SER A 257 14.11 10.17 -15.38
CA SER A 257 14.85 11.31 -14.81
C SER A 257 15.69 10.87 -13.62
N ASN A 258 16.75 11.64 -13.32
CA ASN A 258 17.61 11.43 -12.15
C ASN A 258 18.27 10.04 -12.10
N LEU A 259 18.66 9.50 -13.25
CA LEU A 259 19.38 8.23 -13.36
C LEU A 259 20.89 8.49 -13.43
N VAL A 260 21.69 7.79 -12.62
CA VAL A 260 23.16 7.84 -12.72
C VAL A 260 23.63 6.94 -13.87
N LYS A 261 23.10 5.71 -13.94
CA LYS A 261 23.36 4.75 -15.01
C LYS A 261 22.07 4.42 -15.75
N HIS A 262 22.19 4.10 -17.05
CA HIS A 262 21.05 3.63 -17.84
C HIS A 262 20.48 2.29 -17.30
N GLU A 263 21.30 1.48 -16.64
CA GLU A 263 20.89 0.22 -16.01
C GLU A 263 20.03 0.42 -14.75
N ASP A 264 20.18 1.55 -14.04
CA ASP A 264 19.44 1.83 -12.80
C ASP A 264 17.93 1.90 -13.06
N GLN A 265 17.52 2.26 -14.27
CA GLN A 265 16.12 2.25 -14.69
C GLN A 265 15.52 0.83 -14.60
N MET A 266 16.33 -0.19 -14.86
CA MET A 266 15.94 -1.61 -14.88
C MET A 266 16.30 -2.32 -13.58
N TYR A 267 16.55 -1.57 -12.50
CA TYR A 267 16.81 -2.17 -11.20
C TYR A 267 15.64 -3.07 -10.77
N ALA A 268 15.97 -4.31 -10.40
CA ALA A 268 15.00 -5.31 -10.02
C ALA A 268 15.05 -5.57 -8.51
N CYS A 269 13.88 -5.54 -7.87
CA CYS A 269 13.72 -5.90 -6.47
C CYS A 269 13.08 -7.29 -6.37
N ARG A 270 13.44 -8.07 -5.35
CA ARG A 270 12.80 -9.36 -5.05
C ARG A 270 11.99 -9.26 -3.76
N ILE A 271 10.79 -9.84 -3.77
CA ILE A 271 9.86 -9.87 -2.64
C ILE A 271 9.24 -11.28 -2.47
N PRO A 272 8.72 -11.61 -1.28
CA PRO A 272 8.97 -10.93 -0.02
C PRO A 272 10.38 -11.19 0.53
N ASP A 273 10.95 -10.28 1.31
CA ASP A 273 12.17 -10.54 2.10
C ASP A 273 11.88 -11.31 3.40
N ALA A 274 10.62 -11.28 3.87
CA ALA A 274 10.08 -12.11 4.94
C ALA A 274 8.72 -12.68 4.51
N ALA A 275 8.55 -13.99 4.53
CA ALA A 275 7.30 -14.63 4.11
C ALA A 275 6.37 -14.83 5.33
N PRO A 276 5.17 -14.21 5.36
CA PRO A 276 4.26 -14.34 6.50
C PRO A 276 3.84 -15.79 6.82
N ALA A 277 3.83 -16.67 5.81
CA ALA A 277 3.49 -18.09 5.97
C ALA A 277 4.58 -18.90 6.70
N GLU A 278 5.83 -18.44 6.75
CA GLU A 278 6.93 -19.11 7.47
C GLU A 278 6.83 -18.97 9.00
N ARG A 279 5.78 -18.30 9.51
CA ARG A 279 5.61 -18.04 10.93
C ARG A 279 5.13 -19.28 11.68
N ASP A 280 5.86 -19.62 12.74
CA ASP A 280 5.39 -20.47 13.83
C ASP A 280 4.63 -19.61 14.87
N GLY A 281 3.39 -19.96 15.22
CA GLY A 281 2.68 -19.38 16.37
C GLY A 281 1.18 -19.14 16.20
N THR A 282 0.49 -18.87 17.32
CA THR A 282 -0.97 -18.71 17.39
C THR A 282 -1.43 -17.27 17.61
N GLY A 283 -0.52 -16.28 17.60
CA GLY A 283 -0.89 -14.89 17.87
C GLY A 283 -1.83 -14.34 16.78
N LEU A 284 -2.81 -13.54 17.21
CA LEU A 284 -3.86 -13.00 16.35
C LEU A 284 -3.35 -11.85 15.49
N PHE A 285 -3.50 -12.00 14.17
CA PHE A 285 -3.21 -10.99 13.16
C PHE A 285 -4.48 -10.68 12.38
N SER A 286 -4.79 -9.40 12.18
CA SER A 286 -5.97 -8.99 11.40
C SER A 286 -5.73 -7.68 10.65
N MET A 287 -6.44 -7.49 9.55
CA MET A 287 -6.48 -6.24 8.79
C MET A 287 -7.93 -5.77 8.70
N CYS A 288 -8.21 -4.56 9.17
CA CYS A 288 -9.53 -3.94 9.11
C CYS A 288 -9.61 -2.94 7.96
N THR A 289 -10.65 -3.05 7.14
CA THR A 289 -10.88 -2.19 5.97
C THR A 289 -11.82 -1.04 6.35
N GLY A 290 -11.43 0.20 6.05
CA GLY A 290 -12.29 1.38 6.21
C GLY A 290 -11.57 2.60 6.80
N GLU A 291 -12.26 3.74 6.81
CA GLU A 291 -11.76 4.99 7.39
C GLU A 291 -11.57 4.83 8.92
N PHE A 292 -10.42 5.26 9.44
CA PHE A 292 -10.00 5.01 10.82
C PHE A 292 -11.02 5.51 11.86
N THR A 293 -11.50 6.74 11.75
CA THR A 293 -12.44 7.32 12.72
C THR A 293 -13.82 6.67 12.67
N GLU A 294 -14.25 6.19 11.50
CA GLU A 294 -15.50 5.46 11.29
C GLU A 294 -15.44 4.03 11.82
N VAL A 295 -14.41 3.27 11.43
CA VAL A 295 -14.19 1.87 11.86
C VAL A 295 -14.15 1.78 13.38
N TYR A 296 -13.47 2.73 14.03
CA TYR A 296 -13.30 2.74 15.47
C TYR A 296 -14.25 3.70 16.19
N ALA A 297 -15.35 4.13 15.55
CA ALA A 297 -16.35 5.04 16.11
C ALA A 297 -16.94 4.56 17.44
N ASN A 298 -17.14 3.24 17.58
CA ASN A 298 -17.76 2.61 18.75
C ASN A 298 -16.77 1.80 19.59
N SER A 299 -15.47 1.99 19.38
CA SER A 299 -14.42 1.34 20.17
C SER A 299 -14.00 2.23 21.34
N TYR A 300 -13.82 1.64 22.52
CA TYR A 300 -13.45 2.33 23.76
C TYR A 300 -12.51 1.46 24.57
N ASN A 301 -11.34 1.99 24.95
CA ASN A 301 -10.36 1.27 25.78
C ASN A 301 -10.07 -0.17 25.27
N THR A 302 -9.91 -0.32 23.95
CA THR A 302 -9.77 -1.62 23.27
C THR A 302 -8.30 -2.02 23.11
N PHE A 303 -7.41 -1.05 22.86
CA PHE A 303 -6.02 -1.30 22.48
C PHE A 303 -5.06 -0.88 23.58
N ASN A 304 -4.03 -1.70 23.80
CA ASN A 304 -2.93 -1.39 24.70
C ASN A 304 -1.92 -0.44 24.06
N ALA A 305 -1.80 -0.48 22.74
CA ALA A 305 -1.00 0.48 21.98
C ALA A 305 -1.60 0.83 20.62
N VAL A 306 -1.31 2.04 20.15
CA VAL A 306 -1.51 2.48 18.77
C VAL A 306 -0.15 2.93 18.21
N LEU A 307 0.22 2.42 17.04
CA LEU A 307 1.43 2.80 16.32
C LEU A 307 1.05 3.49 15.00
N THR A 308 1.35 4.77 14.86
CA THR A 308 1.10 5.54 13.63
C THR A 308 2.40 5.81 12.90
N CYS A 309 2.49 5.44 11.62
CA CYS A 309 3.69 5.61 10.79
C CYS A 309 3.31 6.29 9.47
N PHE A 310 3.72 7.55 9.26
CA PHE A 310 3.32 8.34 8.07
C PHE A 310 1.79 8.36 7.86
N PHE A 311 1.05 8.60 8.95
CA PHE A 311 -0.42 8.49 8.98
C PHE A 311 -1.14 9.74 9.50
N LEU A 312 -0.58 10.46 10.48
CA LEU A 312 -1.31 11.54 11.15
C LEU A 312 -1.69 12.68 10.17
N ASP A 313 -0.88 12.87 9.13
CA ASP A 313 -1.05 13.86 8.06
C ASP A 313 -1.98 13.40 6.92
N THR A 314 -2.50 12.17 6.97
CA THR A 314 -3.52 11.70 6.03
C THR A 314 -4.93 12.11 6.45
N ALA A 315 -5.09 12.73 7.62
CA ALA A 315 -6.40 13.15 8.12
C ALA A 315 -6.92 14.39 7.39
N LYS A 316 -8.21 14.42 7.05
CA LYS A 316 -8.92 15.68 6.77
C LYS A 316 -9.07 16.53 8.04
N ASN A 317 -9.19 15.87 9.18
CA ASN A 317 -9.31 16.49 10.50
C ASN A 317 -8.39 15.76 11.49
N ALA A 318 -7.16 16.27 11.67
CA ALA A 318 -6.19 15.66 12.59
C ALA A 318 -6.69 15.59 14.05
N VAL A 319 -7.58 16.50 14.47
CA VAL A 319 -8.20 16.47 15.80
C VAL A 319 -9.09 15.23 15.98
N ALA A 320 -9.78 14.81 14.91
CA ALA A 320 -10.58 13.58 14.93
C ALA A 320 -9.71 12.34 15.12
N TYR A 321 -8.53 12.29 14.48
CA TYR A 321 -7.56 11.21 14.67
C TYR A 321 -7.03 11.16 16.10
N ILE A 322 -6.61 12.31 16.66
CA ILE A 322 -6.12 12.39 18.05
C ILE A 322 -7.20 11.94 19.04
N ARG A 323 -8.43 12.42 18.90
CA ARG A 323 -9.53 12.04 19.79
C ARG A 323 -9.89 10.55 19.65
N THR A 324 -9.86 10.01 18.43
CA THR A 324 -10.09 8.58 18.21
C THR A 324 -9.02 7.75 18.91
N CYS A 325 -7.73 8.11 18.78
CA CYS A 325 -6.65 7.47 19.53
C CYS A 325 -6.89 7.53 21.05
N ALA A 326 -7.24 8.71 21.58
CA ALA A 326 -7.53 8.89 23.01
C ALA A 326 -8.68 8.00 23.52
N ARG A 327 -9.69 7.78 22.68
CA ARG A 327 -10.87 6.98 23.01
C ARG A 327 -10.58 5.47 23.00
N ILE A 328 -9.81 5.00 22.03
CA ILE A 328 -9.60 3.56 21.81
C ILE A 328 -8.45 2.98 22.63
N ILE A 329 -7.51 3.80 23.08
CA ILE A 329 -6.36 3.36 23.88
C ILE A 329 -6.77 3.29 25.35
N VAL A 330 -6.47 2.15 26.01
CA VAL A 330 -6.67 1.99 27.45
C VAL A 330 -5.87 3.03 28.24
N GLN A 331 -6.31 3.37 29.45
CA GLN A 331 -5.51 4.18 30.36
C GLN A 331 -4.11 3.55 30.58
N ASN A 332 -3.07 4.37 30.60
CA ASN A 332 -1.66 3.98 30.61
C ASN A 332 -1.18 3.21 29.35
N GLY A 333 -2.02 3.10 28.31
CA GLY A 333 -1.63 2.55 27.01
C GLY A 333 -0.74 3.51 26.22
N LEU A 334 -0.03 2.96 25.24
CA LEU A 334 0.94 3.68 24.41
C LEU A 334 0.30 4.24 23.14
N TRP A 335 0.62 5.48 22.80
CA TRP A 335 0.61 5.95 21.43
C TRP A 335 2.02 6.32 21.01
N ALA A 336 2.58 5.61 20.03
CA ALA A 336 3.82 5.98 19.39
C ALA A 336 3.57 6.42 17.95
N ASN A 337 4.18 7.53 17.55
CA ASN A 337 4.03 8.10 16.22
C ASN A 337 5.39 8.32 15.57
N PHE A 338 5.47 8.11 14.27
CA PHE A 338 6.61 8.47 13.43
C PHE A 338 6.11 9.00 12.09
N GLY A 339 6.34 10.27 11.79
CA GLY A 339 5.98 10.80 10.46
C GLY A 339 6.18 12.30 10.31
N PRO A 340 6.11 12.81 9.06
CA PRO A 340 6.07 14.23 8.78
C PRO A 340 4.65 14.80 9.00
N LEU A 341 4.46 16.06 8.60
CA LEU A 341 3.15 16.71 8.49
C LEU A 341 2.91 17.18 7.05
N LEU A 342 2.89 16.24 6.10
CA LEU A 342 2.57 16.50 4.69
C LEU A 342 1.08 16.25 4.46
N TYR A 343 0.26 17.26 4.79
CA TYR A 343 -1.19 17.14 4.78
C TYR A 343 -1.74 16.70 3.42
N HIS A 344 -2.29 15.49 3.38
CA HIS A 344 -2.68 14.82 2.14
C HIS A 344 -3.68 15.64 1.33
N TYR A 345 -4.62 16.32 2.00
CA TYR A 345 -5.72 17.04 1.35
C TYR A 345 -5.43 18.52 1.08
N ALA A 346 -4.29 19.06 1.51
CA ALA A 346 -3.98 20.49 1.41
C ALA A 346 -3.86 20.99 -0.05
N ASP A 347 -3.39 20.13 -0.95
CA ASP A 347 -3.23 20.46 -2.38
C ASP A 347 -4.46 20.08 -3.23
N PHE A 348 -5.53 19.58 -2.61
CA PHE A 348 -6.76 19.20 -3.29
C PHE A 348 -7.88 20.20 -3.01
N ASN A 349 -8.89 20.26 -3.89
CA ASN A 349 -10.13 21.02 -3.63
C ASN A 349 -11.03 20.33 -2.58
N HIS A 350 -10.43 19.81 -1.50
CA HIS A 350 -11.10 19.14 -0.39
C HIS A 350 -10.89 19.93 0.91
N ASN A 351 -11.79 19.75 1.87
CA ASN A 351 -11.61 20.30 3.21
C ASN A 351 -10.47 19.58 3.92
N SER A 352 -9.62 20.35 4.57
CA SER A 352 -8.44 19.87 5.27
C SER A 352 -8.12 20.83 6.43
N VAL A 353 -7.72 20.27 7.57
CA VAL A 353 -7.32 21.02 8.77
C VAL A 353 -5.83 20.81 8.98
N GLU A 354 -5.03 21.74 8.48
CA GLU A 354 -3.57 21.72 8.59
C GLU A 354 -3.12 22.39 9.88
N LEU A 355 -2.54 21.60 10.79
CA LEU A 355 -2.01 22.08 12.07
C LEU A 355 -0.50 21.96 12.10
N SER A 356 0.16 22.91 12.73
CA SER A 356 1.57 22.79 13.05
C SER A 356 1.81 21.69 14.09
N TRP A 357 3.07 21.23 14.22
CA TRP A 357 3.43 20.31 15.30
C TRP A 357 3.14 20.92 16.68
N GLU A 358 3.32 22.24 16.88
CA GLU A 358 3.01 22.91 18.15
C GLU A 358 1.54 22.73 18.55
N GLU A 359 0.62 22.94 17.61
CA GLU A 359 -0.82 22.81 17.82
C GLU A 359 -1.21 21.35 18.04
N LEU A 360 -0.70 20.42 17.22
CA LEU A 360 -0.95 18.99 17.42
C LEU A 360 -0.44 18.53 18.79
N ARG A 361 0.79 18.89 19.15
CA ARG A 361 1.40 18.56 20.44
C ARG A 361 0.56 19.07 21.61
N HIS A 362 0.03 20.29 21.51
CA HIS A 362 -0.89 20.83 22.51
C HIS A 362 -2.16 19.97 22.66
N ILE A 363 -2.82 19.64 21.56
CA ILE A 363 -4.05 18.84 21.56
C ILE A 363 -3.78 17.41 22.08
N ILE A 364 -2.68 16.79 21.65
CA ILE A 364 -2.27 15.46 22.12
C ILE A 364 -2.07 15.48 23.65
N SER A 365 -1.48 16.55 24.19
CA SER A 365 -1.20 16.70 25.61
C SER A 365 -2.45 16.76 26.50
N ILE A 366 -3.64 16.97 25.92
CA ILE A 366 -4.91 16.94 26.68
C ILE A 366 -5.19 15.53 27.20
N TRP A 367 -4.99 14.50 26.36
CA TRP A 367 -5.35 13.11 26.68
C TRP A 367 -4.15 12.18 26.84
N PHE A 368 -2.94 12.67 26.56
CA PHE A 368 -1.71 11.90 26.65
C PHE A 368 -0.61 12.67 27.35
N ASN A 369 0.20 11.97 28.13
CA ASN A 369 1.47 12.46 28.63
C ASN A 369 2.56 12.11 27.63
N ILE A 370 3.08 13.10 26.90
CA ILE A 370 4.21 12.90 25.97
C ILE A 370 5.48 12.66 26.80
N VAL A 371 5.98 11.42 26.80
CA VAL A 371 7.15 11.00 27.58
C VAL A 371 8.44 11.05 26.78
N LYS A 372 8.35 11.10 25.46
CA LYS A 372 9.49 11.25 24.55
C LYS A 372 9.07 11.99 23.28
N GLU A 373 9.94 12.86 22.79
CA GLU A 373 9.74 13.63 21.57
C GLU A 373 11.10 13.91 20.92
N GLU A 374 11.26 13.55 19.64
CA GLU A 374 12.50 13.70 18.88
C GLU A 374 12.22 13.98 17.40
N TRP A 375 13.16 14.68 16.75
CA TRP A 375 13.16 14.84 15.30
C TRP A 375 14.08 13.80 14.67
N ARG A 376 13.59 13.05 13.70
CA ARG A 376 14.33 11.97 13.03
C ARG A 376 14.16 12.04 11.52
N ASP A 377 15.24 11.81 10.78
CA ASP A 377 15.17 11.79 9.32
C ASP A 377 14.76 10.40 8.81
N ALA A 378 13.88 10.37 7.82
CA ALA A 378 13.46 9.15 7.16
C ALA A 378 13.19 9.33 5.68
N ASN A 379 13.35 8.24 4.94
CA ASN A 379 12.94 8.13 3.55
C ASN A 379 11.54 7.49 3.45
N TYR A 380 10.89 7.70 2.31
CA TYR A 380 9.62 7.07 2.01
C TYR A 380 9.55 6.65 0.53
N THR A 381 9.53 5.35 0.27
CA THR A 381 9.48 4.75 -1.08
C THR A 381 10.57 5.28 -2.01
N SER A 382 11.73 5.60 -1.45
CA SER A 382 12.84 6.22 -2.18
C SER A 382 13.47 5.21 -3.15
N ASN A 383 13.95 5.71 -4.30
CA ASN A 383 14.85 4.93 -5.15
C ASN A 383 16.29 5.23 -4.68
N PRO A 384 17.00 4.27 -4.06
CA PRO A 384 18.34 4.52 -3.53
C PRO A 384 19.36 4.87 -4.63
N LEU A 385 19.09 4.50 -5.88
CA LEU A 385 19.94 4.77 -7.06
C LEU A 385 19.62 6.09 -7.77
N SER A 386 18.53 6.77 -7.39
CA SER A 386 18.16 8.06 -7.98
C SER A 386 19.11 9.18 -7.55
N MET A 387 19.45 10.07 -8.48
CA MET A 387 20.18 11.31 -8.21
C MET A 387 19.37 12.27 -7.32
N MET A 388 18.03 12.22 -7.42
CA MET A 388 17.13 12.99 -6.59
C MET A 388 16.66 12.12 -5.43
N LYS A 389 16.82 12.62 -4.20
CA LYS A 389 16.38 11.97 -2.97
C LYS A 389 15.42 12.88 -2.21
N THR A 390 14.34 12.29 -1.72
CA THR A 390 13.38 12.96 -0.83
C THR A 390 13.61 12.44 0.57
N HIS A 391 13.93 13.36 1.49
CA HIS A 391 14.12 13.09 2.91
C HIS A 391 13.05 13.85 3.70
N TYR A 392 12.43 13.19 4.65
CA TYR A 392 11.47 13.79 5.58
C TYR A 392 12.13 13.94 6.94
N ARG A 393 12.02 15.13 7.52
CA ARG A 393 12.34 15.34 8.93
C ARG A 393 11.08 15.08 9.75
N CYS A 394 10.96 13.87 10.26
CA CYS A 394 9.79 13.35 10.94
C CYS A 394 9.79 13.66 12.43
N ILE A 395 8.59 13.78 13.00
CA ILE A 395 8.36 13.85 14.43
C ILE A 395 8.17 12.43 14.91
N TYR A 396 9.02 12.02 15.84
CA TYR A 396 8.85 10.82 16.62
C TYR A 396 8.42 11.19 18.03
N PHE A 397 7.34 10.59 18.52
CA PHE A 397 6.96 10.73 19.93
C PHE A 397 6.46 9.41 20.52
N GLU A 398 6.59 9.32 21.84
CA GLU A 398 5.96 8.31 22.68
C GLU A 398 5.06 9.04 23.67
N ALA A 399 3.78 8.68 23.71
CA ALA A 399 2.81 9.33 24.56
C ALA A 399 1.97 8.29 25.30
N ILE A 400 1.75 8.48 26.60
CA ILE A 400 1.03 7.55 27.46
C ILE A 400 -0.35 8.10 27.77
N ARG A 401 -1.40 7.29 27.55
CA ARG A 401 -2.79 7.69 27.79
C ARG A 401 -2.99 8.06 29.26
N ASN A 402 -3.34 9.33 29.53
CA ASN A 402 -3.57 9.84 30.88
C ASN A 402 -4.98 9.48 31.40
N ASP A 403 -5.36 10.01 32.56
CA ASP A 403 -6.65 9.77 33.23
C ASP A 403 -7.76 10.75 32.82
N VAL A 404 -7.47 11.73 31.95
CA VAL A 404 -8.46 12.70 31.48
C VAL A 404 -9.50 11.99 30.61
N GLU A 405 -10.78 12.13 30.96
CA GLU A 405 -11.89 11.60 30.17
C GLU A 405 -11.89 12.22 28.76
N VAL A 406 -12.18 11.41 27.74
CA VAL A 406 -12.27 11.92 26.38
C VAL A 406 -13.59 12.69 26.22
N PHE A 407 -13.50 13.95 25.83
CA PHE A 407 -14.65 14.84 25.71
C PHE A 407 -14.80 15.46 24.32
N GLY A 408 -16.00 15.96 24.06
CA GLY A 408 -16.38 16.61 22.82
C GLY A 408 -16.57 15.65 21.64
N TYR A 409 -16.80 16.23 20.47
CA TYR A 409 -17.07 15.50 19.23
C TYR A 409 -16.34 16.19 18.08
N SER A 410 -15.91 15.42 17.08
CA SER A 410 -15.42 15.97 15.81
C SER A 410 -16.43 15.71 14.71
N ASN A 411 -16.80 16.76 14.00
CA ASN A 411 -17.65 16.65 12.83
C ASN A 411 -16.91 15.88 11.72
N PRO A 412 -17.58 14.92 11.07
CA PRO A 412 -17.07 14.29 9.86
C PRO A 412 -17.14 15.27 8.69
N PHE A 413 -16.10 15.31 7.86
CA PHE A 413 -16.06 15.97 6.56
C PHE A 413 -14.90 15.44 5.73
#